data_AF-A0A959RK64-F1
#
_entry.id   AF-A0A959RK64-F1
#
_cell.length_a   1.000
_cell.length_b   1.000
_cell.length_c   1.000
_cell.angle_alpha   90.00
_cell.angle_beta   90.00
_cell.angle_gamma   90.00
#
_symmetry.space_group_name_H-M   'P 1'
#
loop_
_entity.id
_entity.type
_entity.pdbx_description
1 polymer ?
#
loop_
_entity_poly.entity_id
_entity_poly.type
_entity_poly.pdbx_seq_one_letter_code
_entity_poly.pdbx_strand_id
1 'polypeptide(L)'
;EMSALLQAAQINILPSLAKENTGIKLKLLHALFTGRHCLVNHSMVEGTGIATLCSIAEGETAMTEQMQVLFNQTFSEEDKQKRAALLEANFDNHRNAEKLSAYLW
;
A
#
# COMPACT_ATOMS: atom_id res chain seq x y z
N GLU A 1 12.68 10.66 10.72
CA GLU A 1 11.83 11.75 10.22
C GLU A 1 10.82 11.31 9.16
N MET A 2 11.22 10.64 8.06
CA MET A 2 10.28 10.24 6.99
C MET A 2 9.14 9.32 7.44
N SER A 3 9.41 8.33 8.30
CA SER A 3 8.36 7.44 8.83
C SER A 3 7.32 8.17 9.69
N ALA A 4 7.72 9.22 10.40
CA ALA A 4 6.81 10.02 11.22
C ALA A 4 5.82 10.80 10.33
N LEU A 5 6.29 11.31 9.18
CA LEU A 5 5.44 11.98 8.20
C LEU A 5 4.41 11.00 7.60
N LEU A 6 4.83 9.78 7.26
CA LEU A 6 3.93 8.75 6.73
C LEU A 6 2.87 8.31 7.77
N GLN A 7 3.26 8.21 9.04
CA GLN A 7 2.36 7.88 10.15
C GLN A 7 1.36 8.99 10.46
N ALA A 8 1.80 10.25 10.37
CA ALA A 8 0.95 11.41 10.62
C ALA A 8 -0.01 11.70 9.46
N ALA A 9 0.37 11.34 8.23
CA ALA A 9 -0.46 11.55 7.04
C ALA A 9 -1.77 10.78 7.11
N GLN A 10 -2.88 11.48 6.88
CA GLN A 10 -4.20 10.86 6.76
C GLN A 10 -4.30 9.99 5.49
N ILE A 11 -3.68 10.45 4.40
CA ILE A 11 -3.69 9.78 3.10
C ILE A 11 -2.29 9.86 2.50
N ASN A 12 -1.78 8.71 2.07
CA ASN A 12 -0.56 8.59 1.27
C ASN A 12 -0.94 8.44 -0.20
N ILE A 13 -0.74 9.50 -0.97
CA ILE A 13 -1.11 9.57 -2.38
C ILE A 13 0.11 9.17 -3.23
N LEU A 14 0.00 8.06 -3.96
CA LEU A 14 1.13 7.45 -4.67
C LEU A 14 0.70 7.00 -6.08
N PRO A 15 0.41 7.92 -7.02
CA PRO A 15 0.18 7.58 -8.41
C PRO A 15 1.49 7.17 -9.09
N SER A 16 1.46 6.09 -9.87
CA SER A 16 2.56 5.67 -10.73
C SER A 16 2.36 6.24 -12.14
N LEU A 17 3.37 6.96 -12.64
CA LEU A 17 3.41 7.43 -14.03
C LEU A 17 4.18 6.48 -14.95
N ALA A 18 4.70 5.38 -14.40
CA ALA A 18 5.42 4.38 -15.19
C ALA A 18 4.41 3.59 -16.05
N LYS A 19 4.67 3.55 -17.36
CA LYS A 19 3.89 2.72 -18.32
C LYS A 19 4.00 1.23 -18.04
N GLU A 20 5.03 0.81 -17.31
CA GLU A 20 5.36 -0.58 -17.09
C GLU A 20 5.50 -0.84 -15.60
N ASN A 21 4.73 -1.80 -15.08
CA ASN A 21 4.80 -2.10 -13.67
C ASN A 21 6.00 -3.01 -13.35
N THR A 22 7.15 -2.39 -13.09
CA THR A 22 8.35 -3.13 -12.70
C THR A 22 8.38 -3.36 -11.17
N GLY A 23 8.16 -4.61 -10.78
CA GLY A 23 8.42 -5.11 -9.43
C GLY A 23 7.53 -4.54 -8.31
N ILE A 24 7.81 -5.00 -7.09
CA ILE A 24 7.12 -4.53 -5.88
C ILE A 24 7.56 -3.10 -5.58
N LYS A 25 6.58 -2.18 -5.46
CA LYS A 25 6.84 -0.78 -5.17
C LYS A 25 7.08 -0.58 -3.67
N LEU A 26 8.36 -0.56 -3.27
CA LEU A 26 8.77 -0.40 -1.87
C LEU A 26 8.16 0.84 -1.19
N LYS A 27 7.94 1.93 -1.94
CA LYS A 27 7.28 3.14 -1.43
C LYS A 27 5.84 2.87 -0.98
N LEU A 28 5.07 2.11 -1.76
CA LEU A 28 3.70 1.73 -1.41
C LEU A 28 3.69 0.74 -0.26
N LEU A 29 4.60 -0.24 -0.28
CA LEU A 29 4.70 -1.20 0.82
C LEU A 29 5.00 -0.48 2.15
N HIS A 30 5.95 0.47 2.15
CA HIS A 30 6.27 1.25 3.34
C HIS A 30 5.09 2.11 3.81
N ALA A 31 4.36 2.74 2.89
CA ALA A 31 3.15 3.51 3.21
C ALA A 31 2.04 2.62 3.79
N LEU A 32 1.90 1.38 3.33
CA LEU A 32 0.93 0.42 3.86
C LEU A 32 1.30 -0.07 5.27
N PHE A 33 2.59 -0.28 5.55
CA PHE A 33 3.07 -0.70 6.87
C PHE A 33 3.03 0.42 7.92
N THR A 34 3.25 1.67 7.50
CA THR A 34 3.46 2.78 8.45
C THR A 34 2.37 3.83 8.43
N GLY A 35 1.65 3.98 7.33
CA GLY A 35 0.65 5.03 7.15
C GLY A 35 -0.80 4.57 7.29
N ARG A 36 -1.72 5.51 7.09
CA ARG A 36 -3.19 5.29 7.14
C ARG A 36 -3.73 4.90 5.78
N HIS A 37 -4.54 5.73 5.13
CA HIS A 37 -5.10 5.42 3.82
C HIS A 37 -4.02 5.53 2.74
N CYS A 38 -4.06 4.66 1.73
CA CYS A 38 -3.20 4.72 0.55
C CYS A 38 -4.09 4.91 -0.68
N LEU A 39 -3.89 6.00 -1.41
CA LEU A 39 -4.63 6.32 -2.63
C LEU A 39 -3.67 6.24 -3.82
N VAL A 40 -3.99 5.36 -4.76
CA VAL A 40 -3.10 4.96 -5.85
C VAL A 40 -3.87 4.85 -7.17
N ASN A 41 -3.14 4.85 -8.28
CA ASN A 41 -3.72 4.54 -9.58
C ASN A 41 -3.54 3.05 -9.94
N HIS A 42 -4.19 2.59 -11.02
CA HIS A 42 -4.17 1.18 -11.37
C HIS A 42 -2.74 0.66 -11.61
N SER A 43 -1.93 1.44 -12.31
CA SER A 43 -0.53 1.13 -12.63
C SER A 43 0.36 0.94 -11.40
N MET A 44 -0.03 1.44 -10.23
CA MET A 44 0.75 1.27 -8.99
C MET A 44 0.55 -0.10 -8.33
N VAL A 45 -0.60 -0.73 -8.51
CA VAL A 45 -1.01 -1.96 -7.80
C VAL A 45 -1.12 -3.19 -8.69
N GLU A 46 -1.12 -3.01 -10.01
CA GLU A 46 -1.23 -4.09 -11.00
C GLU A 46 -0.22 -5.23 -10.73
N GLY A 47 -0.66 -6.49 -10.59
CA GLY A 47 0.25 -7.62 -10.38
C GLY A 47 1.01 -7.65 -9.03
N THR A 48 0.74 -6.71 -8.11
CA THR A 48 1.42 -6.66 -6.80
C THR A 48 0.70 -7.43 -5.68
N GLY A 49 -0.57 -7.77 -5.87
CA GLY A 49 -1.38 -8.47 -4.87
C GLY A 49 -1.85 -7.62 -3.67
N ILE A 50 -1.52 -6.32 -3.64
CA ILE A 50 -1.87 -5.38 -2.56
C ILE A 50 -2.98 -4.38 -2.93
N ALA A 51 -3.63 -4.59 -4.08
CA ALA A 51 -4.73 -3.77 -4.57
C ALA A 51 -5.87 -3.65 -3.55
N THR A 52 -6.18 -4.72 -2.83
CA THR A 52 -7.25 -4.76 -1.81
C THR A 52 -6.95 -3.94 -0.55
N LEU A 53 -5.69 -3.55 -0.35
CA LEU A 53 -5.25 -2.75 0.79
C LEU A 53 -5.24 -1.24 0.48
N CYS A 54 -5.50 -0.86 -0.77
CA CYS A 54 -5.42 0.51 -1.26
C CYS A 54 -6.76 0.98 -1.82
N SER A 55 -6.97 2.30 -1.81
CA SER A 55 -8.02 2.93 -2.61
C SER A 55 -7.47 3.23 -4.00
N ILE A 56 -8.18 2.81 -5.05
CA ILE A 56 -7.73 2.95 -6.43
C ILE A 56 -8.61 4.00 -7.13
N ALA A 57 -7.97 5.02 -7.70
CA ALA A 57 -8.64 6.03 -8.50
C ALA A 57 -7.78 6.41 -9.72
N GLU A 58 -8.43 6.69 -10.84
CA GLU A 58 -7.75 7.01 -12.11
C GLU A 58 -8.22 8.36 -12.65
N GLY A 59 -7.26 9.18 -13.06
CA GLY A 59 -7.52 10.56 -13.49
C GLY A 59 -7.69 11.54 -12.32
N GLU A 60 -7.50 12.82 -12.62
CA GLU A 60 -7.45 13.90 -11.62
C GLU A 60 -8.75 14.04 -10.83
N THR A 61 -9.89 13.99 -11.51
CA THR A 61 -11.22 14.17 -10.89
C THR A 61 -11.49 13.06 -9.88
N ALA A 62 -11.35 11.78 -10.28
CA ALA A 62 -11.61 10.65 -9.40
C ALA A 62 -10.63 10.62 -8.21
N MET A 63 -9.36 10.98 -8.43
CA MET A 63 -8.37 11.07 -7.36
C MET A 63 -8.74 12.14 -6.33
N THR A 64 -9.24 13.29 -6.79
CA THR A 64 -9.65 14.40 -5.93
C THR A 64 -10.89 14.03 -5.11
N GLU A 65 -11.90 13.42 -5.75
CA GLU A 65 -13.10 12.94 -5.09
C GLU A 65 -12.77 11.90 -4.01
N GLN A 66 -11.94 10.91 -4.34
CA GLN A 66 -11.53 9.89 -3.37
C GLN A 66 -10.69 10.46 -2.24
N MET A 67 -9.83 11.44 -2.53
CA MET A 67 -9.08 12.13 -1.49
C MET A 67 -10.03 12.79 -0.48
N GLN A 68 -11.09 13.46 -0.93
CA GLN A 68 -12.08 14.08 -0.03
C GLN A 68 -12.83 13.05 0.83
N VAL A 69 -13.20 11.90 0.24
CA VAL A 69 -13.84 10.81 0.97
C VAL A 69 -12.91 10.26 2.06
N LEU A 70 -11.69 9.89 1.69
CA LEU A 70 -10.71 9.29 2.60
C LEU A 70 -10.23 10.26 3.69
N PHE A 71 -10.27 11.56 3.41
CA PHE A 71 -9.89 12.57 4.41
C PHE A 71 -10.90 12.63 5.55
N ASN A 72 -12.18 12.44 5.25
CA ASN A 72 -13.26 12.40 6.23
C ASN A 72 -13.49 11.00 6.83
N GLN A 73 -12.95 9.96 6.20
CA GLN A 73 -13.02 8.59 6.71
C GLN A 73 -11.99 8.35 7.81
N THR A 74 -12.48 8.04 9.01
CA THR A 74 -11.63 7.62 10.12
C THR A 74 -10.87 6.35 9.78
N PHE A 75 -9.58 6.31 10.11
CA PHE A 75 -8.76 5.11 10.03
C PHE A 75 -8.68 4.50 11.43
N SER A 76 -9.29 3.34 11.64
CA SER A 76 -9.35 2.70 12.96
C SER A 76 -8.13 1.81 13.21
N GLU A 77 -7.85 1.50 14.48
CA GLU A 77 -6.84 0.50 14.82
C GLU A 77 -7.21 -0.90 14.31
N GLU A 78 -8.51 -1.19 14.14
CA GLU A 78 -8.95 -2.46 13.54
C GLU A 78 -8.56 -2.53 12.06
N ASP A 79 -8.68 -1.43 11.31
CA ASP A 79 -8.22 -1.36 9.91
C ASP A 79 -6.71 -1.58 9.81
N LYS A 80 -5.96 -1.02 10.76
CA LYS A 80 -4.52 -1.20 10.87
C LYS A 80 -4.14 -2.66 11.14
N GLN A 81 -4.84 -3.31 12.07
CA GLN A 81 -4.60 -4.73 12.41
C GLN A 81 -4.95 -5.67 11.25
N LYS A 82 -6.10 -5.46 10.61
CA LYS A 82 -6.50 -6.22 9.41
C LYS A 82 -5.47 -6.12 8.30
N ARG A 83 -4.96 -4.90 8.07
CA ARG A 83 -3.89 -4.67 7.09
C ARG A 83 -2.58 -5.34 7.50
N ALA A 84 -2.16 -5.21 8.74
CA ALA A 84 -0.93 -5.82 9.24
C ALA A 84 -0.95 -7.35 9.04
N ALA A 85 -2.06 -8.01 9.38
CA ALA A 85 -2.22 -9.45 9.18
C ALA A 85 -2.09 -9.87 7.70
N LEU A 86 -2.69 -9.10 6.78
CA LEU A 86 -2.58 -9.36 5.34
C LEU A 86 -1.17 -9.10 4.79
N LEU A 87 -0.47 -8.09 5.30
CA LEU A 87 0.90 -7.78 4.93
C LEU A 87 1.87 -8.83 5.45
N GLU A 88 1.76 -9.27 6.70
CA GLU A 88 2.60 -10.33 7.27
C GLU A 88 2.36 -11.67 6.58
N ALA A 89 1.11 -11.98 6.21
CA ALA A 89 0.83 -13.22 5.47
C ALA A 89 1.56 -13.30 4.11
N ASN A 90 1.71 -12.16 3.41
CA ASN A 90 2.16 -12.13 2.02
C ASN A 90 3.58 -11.57 1.82
N PHE A 91 4.04 -10.71 2.72
CA PHE A 91 5.29 -9.93 2.59
C PHE A 91 6.23 -10.07 3.79
N ASP A 92 6.02 -11.07 4.66
CA ASP A 92 6.98 -11.37 5.73
C ASP A 92 8.31 -11.87 5.15
N ASN A 93 9.38 -11.10 5.43
CA ASN A 93 10.72 -11.36 4.92
C ASN A 93 11.29 -12.70 5.42
N HIS A 94 11.02 -13.08 6.67
CA HIS A 94 11.51 -14.34 7.23
C HIS A 94 10.83 -15.52 6.53
N ARG A 95 9.49 -15.48 6.45
CA ARG A 95 8.69 -16.54 5.82
C ARG A 95 8.99 -16.68 4.33
N ASN A 96 9.25 -15.57 3.65
CA ASN A 96 9.66 -15.57 2.25
C ASN A 96 11.10 -16.10 2.08
N ALA A 97 12.02 -15.79 2.99
CA ALA A 97 13.37 -16.36 2.99
C ALA A 97 13.37 -17.88 3.24
N GLU A 98 12.53 -18.37 4.15
CA GLU A 98 12.35 -19.81 4.40
C GLU A 98 11.83 -20.53 3.13
N LYS A 99 10.81 -19.98 2.47
CA LYS A 99 10.32 -20.53 1.19
C LYS A 99 11.43 -20.59 0.14
N LEU A 100 12.22 -19.52 -0.01
CA LEU A 100 13.35 -19.49 -0.93
C LEU A 100 14.41 -20.53 -0.57
N SER A 101 14.71 -20.70 0.72
CA SER A 101 15.67 -21.70 1.19
C SER A 101 15.23 -23.12 0.80
N ALA A 102 13.92 -23.42 0.86
CA ALA A 102 13.37 -24.71 0.47
C ALA A 102 13.53 -25.04 -1.04
N TYR A 103 13.73 -24.03 -1.90
CA TYR A 103 14.02 -24.24 -3.33
C TYR A 103 15.52 -24.38 -3.63
N LEU A 104 16.39 -24.05 -2.68
CA LEU A 104 17.84 -24.14 -2.83
C LEU A 104 18.39 -25.52 -2.43
N TRP A 105 17.52 -26.42 -1.95
CA TRP A 105 17.84 -27.79 -1.55
C TRP A 105 17.06 -28.81 -2.39
#